data_AF-A0A956R4S9-F1
#
_entry.id   AF-A0A956R4S9-F1
#
_cell.length_a   1.000
_cell.length_b   1.000
_cell.length_c   1.000
_cell.angle_alpha   90.00
_cell.angle_beta   90.00
_cell.angle_gamma   90.00
#
_symmetry.space_group_name_H-M   'P 1'
#
loop_
_entity.id
_entity.type
_entity.pdbx_description
1 polymer ?
#
loop_
_entity_poly.entity_id
_entity_poly.type
_entity_poly.pdbx_seq_one_letter_code
_entity_poly.pdbx_strand_id
1 'polypeptide(L)'
;MRAFAVPLLAVLSTLGCAKLEGVLDEEGGAKAQPEANRDACAEATEHERAKDYRAAREAYAQCLAKGTGHVDTHAAYQKILALEEGDAGARKAYDALLASNDGVVVRLTHARLQDREDRIARLERLIAEHPDFAPAYYELSLDYSAERLGERSLGDQAQEKQLLTAFLDRAKGKGFVDYFVDYDRADAQVEDARTRLSRLAGVDLSVLDEPVTMTAMASNAGWMLHFQVAEPTTALYYRLRDETDFTKIEGSMVSVPLQRMSTAVYIKYEDKSGAMRGPFELIHEPRSALGEMAKKALEMMPTAWVSLRDYDGKLLIYWTMLITYRCGLETVEYGLDTMTPDASYDPGECDPKNPYEVTGDPTRIYQELPLTTKFVSVRLVYSDGTSSKVQRFER
;
A
#
# COMPACT_ATOMS: atom_id res chain seq x y z
N MET A 1 -17.03 -3.71 -13.88
CA MET A 1 -17.54 -2.75 -12.88
C MET A 1 -16.45 -1.72 -12.66
N ARG A 2 -16.76 -0.45 -12.90
CA ARG A 2 -15.77 0.61 -13.13
C ARG A 2 -15.18 1.09 -11.80
N ALA A 3 -13.88 0.86 -11.60
CA ALA A 3 -13.08 1.56 -10.61
C ALA A 3 -12.89 3.00 -11.10
N PHE A 4 -13.44 3.98 -10.39
CA PHE A 4 -13.06 5.37 -10.56
C PHE A 4 -11.78 5.60 -9.75
N ALA A 5 -10.63 5.51 -10.42
CA ALA A 5 -9.37 6.01 -9.88
C ALA A 5 -9.41 7.54 -9.96
N VAL A 6 -9.49 8.21 -8.80
CA VAL A 6 -9.21 9.65 -8.71
C VAL A 6 -7.73 9.85 -9.05
N PRO A 7 -7.37 10.71 -10.02
CA PRO A 7 -5.98 10.86 -10.42
C PRO A 7 -5.17 11.54 -9.30
N LEU A 8 -3.99 10.98 -9.03
CA LEU A 8 -2.96 11.54 -8.15
C LEU A 8 -2.57 12.94 -8.66
N LEU A 9 -3.11 13.99 -8.06
CA LEU A 9 -2.69 15.37 -8.32
C LEU A 9 -1.52 15.69 -7.40
N ALA A 10 -0.31 15.69 -7.96
CA ALA A 10 0.88 16.20 -7.30
C ALA A 10 0.74 17.71 -7.08
N VAL A 11 0.56 18.14 -5.83
CA VAL A 11 0.58 19.55 -5.45
C VAL A 11 1.84 19.80 -4.61
N LEU A 12 2.74 20.61 -5.17
CA LEU A 12 3.96 21.09 -4.52
C LEU A 12 3.61 21.87 -3.26
N SER A 13 4.16 21.41 -2.14
CA SER A 13 4.04 22.00 -0.82
C SER A 13 4.84 23.30 -0.71
N THR A 14 4.15 24.41 -0.50
CA THR A 14 4.71 25.59 0.17
C THR A 14 3.80 25.93 1.35
N LEU A 15 4.11 25.34 2.51
CA LEU A 15 3.42 25.64 3.77
C LEU A 15 3.91 26.99 4.31
N GLY A 16 3.11 28.03 4.09
CA GLY A 16 3.10 29.21 4.95
C GLY A 16 2.04 29.03 6.04
N CYS A 17 2.45 28.85 7.29
CA CYS A 17 1.56 28.94 8.46
C CYS A 17 1.03 30.38 8.56
N ALA A 18 -0.14 30.65 8.00
CA ALA A 18 -0.90 31.84 8.33
C ALA A 18 -1.80 31.53 9.54
N LYS A 19 -1.46 32.13 10.68
CA LYS A 19 -2.32 32.21 11.86
C LYS A 19 -3.61 32.93 11.45
N LEU A 20 -4.77 32.33 11.75
CA LEU A 20 -6.05 33.04 11.78
C LEU A 20 -6.05 33.92 13.03
N GLU A 21 -5.30 35.03 12.99
CA GLU A 21 -5.36 36.08 13.99
C GLU A 21 -6.32 37.16 13.48
N GLY A 22 -7.42 37.37 14.22
CA GLY A 22 -8.20 38.59 14.09
C GLY A 22 -9.72 38.44 14.20
N VAL A 23 -10.25 37.90 15.30
CA VAL A 23 -11.55 38.33 15.86
C VAL A 23 -11.59 38.09 17.39
N LEU A 24 -10.60 38.53 18.15
CA LEU A 24 -10.74 38.61 19.61
C LEU A 24 -10.07 39.90 20.08
N ASP A 25 -10.88 40.93 20.33
CA ASP A 25 -10.49 42.06 21.16
C ASP A 25 -11.22 41.92 22.49
N GLU A 26 -10.49 42.25 23.55
CA GLU A 26 -10.97 42.36 24.91
C GLU A 26 -12.09 43.39 24.99
N GLU A 27 -13.31 42.94 25.24
CA GLU A 27 -14.33 43.54 26.12
C GLU A 27 -15.69 42.85 25.88
N GLY A 28 -16.35 42.44 26.97
CA GLY A 28 -17.47 41.51 26.99
C GLY A 28 -18.80 42.06 26.47
N GLY A 29 -18.92 42.28 25.16
CA GLY A 29 -20.17 42.52 24.45
C GLY A 29 -20.38 41.52 23.32
N ALA A 30 -21.54 40.87 23.27
CA ALA A 30 -21.91 39.96 22.18
C ALA A 30 -21.78 40.68 20.82
N LYS A 31 -20.79 40.29 20.00
CA LYS A 31 -20.65 40.80 18.64
C LYS A 31 -21.90 40.42 17.84
N ALA A 32 -22.54 41.42 17.24
CA ALA A 32 -23.58 41.18 16.26
C ALA A 32 -22.99 40.32 15.13
N GLN A 33 -23.63 39.19 14.85
CA GLN A 33 -23.29 38.35 13.71
C GLN A 33 -23.42 39.18 12.41
N PRO A 34 -22.49 39.02 11.44
CA PRO A 34 -22.64 39.67 10.14
C PRO A 34 -23.98 39.27 9.49
N GLU A 35 -24.67 40.21 8.85
CA GLU A 35 -26.03 40.00 8.32
C GLU A 35 -26.16 38.81 7.35
N ALA A 36 -25.06 38.43 6.68
CA ALA A 36 -24.98 37.27 5.80
C ALA A 36 -25.17 35.91 6.51
N ASN A 37 -24.93 35.85 7.83
CA ASN A 37 -24.99 34.62 8.63
C ASN A 37 -26.14 34.65 9.67
N ARG A 38 -27.13 35.54 9.49
CA ARG A 38 -28.34 35.47 10.31
C ARG A 38 -29.05 34.15 10.04
N ASP A 39 -29.40 33.45 11.12
CA ASP A 39 -30.13 32.19 11.03
C ASP A 39 -31.49 32.42 10.34
N ALA A 40 -31.57 32.03 9.07
CA ALA A 40 -32.81 32.09 8.31
C ALA A 40 -33.91 31.19 8.92
N CYS A 41 -33.53 30.27 9.82
CA CYS A 41 -34.42 29.39 10.57
C CYS A 41 -34.47 29.74 12.06
N ALA A 42 -34.21 31.00 12.45
CA ALA A 42 -34.17 31.43 13.85
C ALA A 42 -35.40 31.03 14.69
N GLU A 43 -36.60 31.07 14.09
CA GLU A 43 -37.85 30.61 14.73
C GLU A 43 -37.78 29.14 15.16
N ALA A 44 -37.23 28.28 14.29
CA ALA A 44 -37.07 26.87 14.58
C ALA A 44 -36.08 26.62 15.72
N THR A 45 -34.98 27.37 15.74
CA THR A 45 -33.98 27.31 16.82
C THR A 45 -34.53 27.84 18.15
N GLU A 46 -35.43 28.83 18.13
CA GLU A 46 -36.12 29.29 19.34
C GLU A 46 -37.01 28.18 19.93
N HIS A 47 -37.81 27.51 19.10
CA HIS A 47 -38.61 26.36 19.53
C HIS A 47 -37.74 25.21 20.05
N GLU A 48 -36.60 24.93 19.40
CA GLU A 48 -35.66 23.91 19.86
C GLU A 48 -35.11 24.26 21.25
N ARG A 49 -34.70 25.51 21.49
CA ARG A 49 -34.22 25.98 22.80
C ARG A 49 -35.30 25.90 23.88
N ALA A 50 -36.56 26.15 23.50
CA ALA A 50 -37.72 25.96 24.36
C ALA A 50 -38.10 24.49 24.60
N LYS A 51 -37.41 23.54 23.95
CA LYS A 51 -37.70 22.10 23.95
C LYS A 51 -39.07 21.74 23.37
N ASP A 52 -39.65 22.62 22.56
CA ASP A 52 -40.85 22.34 21.78
C ASP A 52 -40.45 21.72 20.43
N TYR A 53 -40.05 20.45 20.47
CA TYR A 53 -39.50 19.77 19.30
C TYR A 53 -40.49 19.61 18.15
N ARG A 54 -41.80 19.58 18.43
CA ARG A 54 -42.83 19.52 17.41
C ARG A 54 -42.90 20.83 16.63
N ALA A 55 -43.00 21.96 17.34
CA ALA A 55 -42.98 23.27 16.69
C ALA A 55 -41.65 23.53 15.98
N ALA A 56 -40.52 23.14 16.61
CA ALA A 56 -39.19 23.25 16.00
C ALA A 56 -39.10 22.47 14.68
N ARG A 57 -39.60 21.24 14.64
CA ARG A 57 -39.62 20.42 13.43
C ARG A 57 -40.42 21.06 12.31
N GLU A 58 -41.62 21.55 12.60
CA GLU A 58 -42.49 22.19 11.61
C GLU A 58 -41.84 23.47 11.06
N ALA A 59 -41.25 24.29 11.94
CA ALA A 59 -40.53 25.51 11.55
C ALA A 59 -39.27 25.21 10.72
N TYR A 60 -38.46 24.21 11.11
CA TYR A 60 -37.30 23.78 10.33
C TYR A 60 -37.71 23.30 8.93
N ALA A 61 -38.76 22.48 8.82
CA ALA A 61 -39.24 21.98 7.53
C ALA A 61 -39.63 23.13 6.58
N GLN A 62 -40.36 24.13 7.10
CA GLN A 62 -40.79 25.29 6.31
C GLN A 62 -39.64 26.19 5.90
N CYS A 63 -38.67 26.39 6.79
CA CYS A 63 -37.50 27.22 6.51
C CYS A 63 -36.58 26.56 5.48
N LEU A 64 -36.19 25.30 5.70
CA LEU A 64 -35.22 24.60 4.86
C LEU A 64 -35.75 24.33 3.44
N ALA A 65 -37.07 24.20 3.27
CA ALA A 65 -37.71 24.09 1.95
C ALA A 65 -37.48 25.33 1.06
N LYS A 66 -37.10 26.49 1.62
CA LYS A 66 -36.79 27.72 0.89
C LYS A 66 -35.32 27.84 0.47
N GLY A 67 -34.46 26.91 0.89
CA GLY A 67 -33.04 26.87 0.53
C GLY A 67 -32.11 27.82 1.27
N THR A 68 -32.54 28.25 2.46
CA THR A 68 -31.81 29.24 3.28
C THR A 68 -31.00 28.61 4.42
N GLY A 69 -30.83 27.28 4.43
CA GLY A 69 -30.24 26.54 5.54
C GLY A 69 -28.70 26.50 5.54
N HIS A 70 -28.11 26.55 6.73
CA HIS A 70 -26.69 26.31 6.98
C HIS A 70 -26.46 24.85 7.41
N VAL A 71 -25.21 24.39 7.35
CA VAL A 71 -24.84 22.98 7.62
C VAL A 71 -25.29 22.53 9.02
N ASP A 72 -25.17 23.41 10.00
CA ASP A 72 -25.53 23.21 11.40
C ASP A 72 -27.05 23.28 11.65
N THR A 73 -27.77 24.16 10.94
CA THR A 73 -29.23 24.19 10.92
C THR A 73 -29.81 22.86 10.43
N HIS A 74 -29.27 22.35 9.32
CA HIS A 74 -29.67 21.04 8.79
C HIS A 74 -29.34 19.90 9.75
N ALA A 75 -28.19 19.95 10.43
CA ALA A 75 -27.81 18.95 11.43
C ALA A 75 -28.75 18.95 12.64
N ALA A 76 -29.19 20.12 13.12
CA ALA A 76 -30.19 20.22 14.18
C ALA A 76 -31.53 19.59 13.77
N TYR A 77 -32.01 19.91 12.56
CA TYR A 77 -33.23 19.32 12.02
C TYR A 77 -33.13 17.79 11.88
N GLN A 78 -32.02 17.27 11.36
CA GLN A 78 -31.78 15.82 11.25
C GLN A 78 -31.82 15.12 12.61
N LYS A 79 -31.27 15.76 13.65
CA LYS A 79 -31.31 15.23 15.01
C LYS A 79 -32.74 15.11 15.54
N ILE A 80 -33.58 16.12 15.32
CA ILE A 80 -35.00 16.07 15.70
C ILE A 80 -35.72 14.94 14.95
N LEU A 81 -35.53 14.84 13.63
CA LEU A 81 -36.14 13.79 12.83
C LEU A 81 -35.71 12.38 13.26
N ALA A 82 -34.42 12.18 13.54
CA ALA A 82 -33.90 10.91 14.00
C ALA A 82 -34.47 10.50 15.37
N LEU A 83 -34.68 11.46 16.27
CA LEU A 83 -35.29 11.21 17.59
C LEU A 83 -36.77 10.82 17.49
N GLU A 84 -37.51 11.38 16.52
CA GLU A 84 -38.96 11.13 16.38
C GLU A 84 -39.29 9.91 15.50
N GLU A 85 -38.54 9.72 14.40
CA GLU A 85 -38.89 8.77 13.33
C GLU A 85 -37.76 7.80 12.97
N GLY A 86 -36.60 7.93 13.63
CA GLY A 86 -35.39 7.20 13.28
C GLY A 86 -34.79 7.62 11.94
N ASP A 87 -33.70 6.95 11.56
CA ASP A 87 -32.92 7.29 10.36
C ASP A 87 -33.73 7.15 9.07
N ALA A 88 -34.68 6.21 9.02
CA ALA A 88 -35.55 6.02 7.86
C ALA A 88 -36.51 7.20 7.64
N GLY A 89 -37.08 7.76 8.73
CA GLY A 89 -37.90 8.96 8.67
C GLY A 89 -37.09 10.19 8.27
N ALA A 90 -35.88 10.34 8.84
CA ALA A 90 -34.96 11.39 8.46
C ALA A 90 -34.60 11.35 6.97
N ARG A 91 -34.28 10.15 6.42
CA ARG A 91 -34.05 9.97 4.98
C ARG A 91 -35.25 10.40 4.14
N LYS A 92 -36.45 9.93 4.48
CA LYS A 92 -37.67 10.27 3.74
C LYS A 92 -37.96 11.77 3.73
N ALA A 93 -37.75 12.46 4.85
CA ALA A 93 -37.91 13.90 4.93
C ALA A 93 -36.91 14.64 4.03
N TYR A 94 -35.66 14.17 4.00
CA TYR A 94 -34.62 14.74 3.15
C TYR A 94 -34.77 14.39 1.66
N ASP A 95 -35.35 13.24 1.32
CA ASP A 95 -35.73 12.93 -0.06
C ASP A 95 -36.77 13.93 -0.59
N ALA A 96 -37.78 14.24 0.22
CA ALA A 96 -38.79 15.24 -0.11
C ALA A 96 -38.18 16.65 -0.21
N LEU A 97 -37.27 16.99 0.70
CA LEU A 97 -36.58 18.27 0.68
C LEU A 97 -35.72 18.43 -0.58
N LEU A 98 -34.94 17.40 -0.93
CA LEU A 98 -34.09 17.38 -2.12
C LEU A 98 -34.90 17.54 -3.42
N ALA A 99 -36.12 16.99 -3.48
CA ALA A 99 -37.01 17.16 -4.62
C ALA A 99 -37.52 18.60 -4.80
N SER A 100 -37.56 19.38 -3.72
CA SER A 100 -37.97 20.80 -3.74
C SER A 100 -36.81 21.77 -3.86
N ASN A 101 -35.61 21.35 -3.43
CA ASN A 101 -34.42 22.18 -3.32
C ASN A 101 -33.16 21.31 -3.37
N ASP A 102 -32.39 21.44 -4.44
CA ASP A 102 -31.16 20.68 -4.70
C ASP A 102 -29.88 21.44 -4.35
N GLY A 103 -29.96 22.45 -3.48
CA GLY A 103 -28.82 23.23 -3.02
C GLY A 103 -27.70 22.38 -2.38
N VAL A 104 -26.45 22.86 -2.46
CA VAL A 104 -25.25 22.11 -2.02
C VAL A 104 -25.31 21.63 -0.57
N VAL A 105 -25.89 22.43 0.34
CA VAL A 105 -26.05 22.07 1.75
C VAL A 105 -27.11 20.97 1.94
N VAL A 106 -28.21 21.01 1.18
CA VAL A 106 -29.23 19.94 1.19
C VAL A 106 -28.63 18.64 0.68
N ARG A 107 -27.87 18.70 -0.42
CA ARG A 107 -27.20 17.53 -1.00
C ARG A 107 -26.18 16.91 -0.05
N LEU A 108 -25.37 17.73 0.61
CA LEU A 108 -24.41 17.29 1.64
C LEU A 108 -25.12 16.55 2.78
N THR A 109 -26.15 17.17 3.33
CA THR A 109 -26.85 16.66 4.49
C THR A 109 -27.72 15.45 4.15
N HIS A 110 -28.29 15.39 2.95
CA HIS A 110 -28.92 14.18 2.41
C HIS A 110 -27.93 13.02 2.32
N ALA A 111 -26.70 13.26 1.83
CA ALA A 111 -25.66 12.24 1.73
C ALA A 111 -25.30 11.64 3.09
N ARG A 112 -25.27 12.44 4.17
CA ARG A 112 -24.99 11.98 5.54
C ARG A 112 -25.93 10.87 6.02
N LEU A 113 -27.17 10.85 5.53
CA LEU A 113 -28.21 9.90 5.96
C LEU A 113 -28.16 8.56 5.23
N GLN A 114 -27.33 8.43 4.20
CA GLN A 114 -27.19 7.20 3.41
C GLN A 114 -26.24 6.22 4.10
N ASP A 115 -26.21 4.97 3.64
CA ASP A 115 -25.13 4.05 4.01
C ASP A 115 -23.78 4.53 3.46
N ARG A 116 -22.68 3.90 3.89
CA ARG A 116 -21.33 4.37 3.57
C ARG A 116 -21.04 4.40 2.06
N GLU A 117 -21.44 3.36 1.33
CA GLU A 117 -21.13 3.25 -0.11
C GLU A 117 -21.85 4.36 -0.88
N ASP A 118 -23.15 4.51 -0.63
CA ASP A 118 -23.97 5.56 -1.25
C ASP A 118 -23.54 6.97 -0.80
N ARG A 119 -23.16 7.15 0.47
CA ARG A 119 -22.68 8.42 0.99
C ARG A 119 -21.39 8.85 0.31
N ILE A 120 -20.40 7.97 0.20
CA ILE A 120 -19.14 8.26 -0.51
C ILE A 120 -19.43 8.66 -1.96
N ALA A 121 -20.20 7.86 -2.69
CA ALA A 121 -20.50 8.15 -4.10
C ALA A 121 -21.22 9.49 -4.30
N ARG A 122 -22.10 9.88 -3.37
CA ARG A 122 -22.81 11.16 -3.40
C ARG A 122 -21.90 12.34 -3.06
N LEU A 123 -21.03 12.19 -2.06
CA LEU A 123 -20.07 13.22 -1.66
C LEU A 123 -19.00 13.44 -2.73
N GLU A 124 -18.48 12.38 -3.34
CA GLU A 124 -17.55 12.47 -4.48
C GLU A 124 -18.19 13.23 -5.65
N ARG A 125 -19.44 12.91 -5.98
CA ARG A 125 -20.18 13.64 -7.01
C ARG A 125 -20.38 15.11 -6.64
N LEU A 126 -20.74 15.39 -5.39
CA LEU A 126 -20.91 16.75 -4.89
C LEU A 126 -19.61 17.56 -4.98
N ILE A 127 -18.47 16.95 -4.63
CA ILE A 127 -17.13 17.54 -4.76
C ILE A 127 -16.78 17.80 -6.22
N ALA A 128 -17.08 16.85 -7.11
CA ALA A 128 -16.79 16.99 -8.54
C ALA A 128 -17.58 18.16 -9.18
N GLU A 129 -18.83 18.36 -8.76
CA GLU A 129 -19.70 19.42 -9.27
C GLU A 129 -19.46 20.77 -8.58
N HIS A 130 -19.04 20.76 -7.32
CA HIS A 130 -18.80 21.95 -6.50
C HIS A 130 -17.43 21.88 -5.82
N PRO A 131 -16.33 22.03 -6.58
CA PRO A 131 -14.99 21.80 -6.06
C PRO A 131 -14.60 22.76 -4.94
N ASP A 132 -15.21 23.94 -4.81
CA ASP A 132 -14.90 24.91 -3.76
C ASP A 132 -15.71 24.68 -2.46
N PHE A 133 -16.66 23.75 -2.46
CA PHE A 133 -17.54 23.49 -1.33
C PHE A 133 -16.82 22.67 -0.23
N ALA A 134 -16.04 23.37 0.60
CA ALA A 134 -15.20 22.79 1.64
C ALA A 134 -15.92 21.79 2.58
N PRO A 135 -17.17 22.02 3.05
CA PRO A 135 -17.87 21.08 3.93
C PRO A 135 -17.99 19.64 3.39
N ALA A 136 -18.04 19.46 2.06
CA ALA A 136 -18.11 18.12 1.47
C ALA A 136 -16.80 17.34 1.62
N TYR A 137 -15.64 18.00 1.55
CA TYR A 137 -14.34 17.37 1.76
C TYR A 137 -14.17 16.91 3.21
N TYR A 138 -14.58 17.74 4.17
CA TYR A 138 -14.56 17.37 5.58
C TYR A 138 -15.46 16.17 5.84
N GLU A 139 -16.71 16.20 5.34
CA GLU A 139 -17.65 15.09 5.53
C GLU A 139 -17.14 13.79 4.92
N LEU A 140 -16.60 13.84 3.69
CA LEU A 140 -16.05 12.67 3.03
C LEU A 140 -14.81 12.13 3.77
N SER A 141 -13.98 13.01 4.34
CA SER A 141 -12.81 12.58 5.13
C SER A 141 -13.21 11.68 6.31
N LEU A 142 -14.39 11.88 6.88
CA LEU A 142 -14.86 11.08 8.02
C LEU A 142 -15.10 9.62 7.62
N ASP A 143 -15.45 9.34 6.36
CA ASP A 143 -15.68 7.96 5.86
C ASP A 143 -14.40 7.13 5.70
N TYR A 144 -13.24 7.78 5.81
CA TYR A 144 -11.92 7.17 5.83
C TYR A 144 -11.24 7.27 7.21
N SER A 145 -11.92 7.86 8.20
CA SER A 145 -11.35 8.10 9.51
C SER A 145 -11.34 6.87 10.41
N ALA A 146 -10.43 6.87 11.38
CA ALA A 146 -10.37 5.81 12.40
C ALA A 146 -11.63 5.80 13.28
N GLU A 147 -12.34 6.93 13.38
CA GLU A 147 -13.59 7.02 14.16
C GLU A 147 -14.70 6.19 13.53
N ARG A 148 -14.84 6.21 12.19
CA ARG A 148 -15.87 5.43 11.49
C ARG A 148 -15.43 4.00 11.17
N LEU A 149 -14.15 3.77 10.92
CA LEU A 149 -13.63 2.47 10.47
C LEU A 149 -12.99 1.64 11.58
N GLY A 150 -12.55 2.24 12.68
CA GLY A 150 -11.68 1.61 13.66
C GLY A 150 -10.27 1.42 13.08
N GLU A 151 -9.95 0.21 12.63
CA GLU A 151 -8.72 -0.07 11.89
C GLU A 151 -8.86 0.40 10.43
N ARG A 152 -7.83 1.08 9.91
CA ARG A 152 -7.81 1.65 8.56
C ARG A 152 -6.76 0.96 7.69
N SER A 153 -7.08 0.74 6.41
CA SER A 153 -6.06 0.38 5.41
C SER A 153 -5.08 1.55 5.17
N LEU A 154 -3.92 1.28 4.58
CA LEU A 154 -3.03 2.35 4.10
C LEU A 154 -3.71 3.21 3.03
N GLY A 155 -4.57 2.59 2.21
CA GLY A 155 -5.38 3.31 1.24
C GLY A 155 -6.40 4.26 1.87
N ASP A 156 -7.07 3.86 2.96
CA ASP A 156 -7.98 4.76 3.71
C ASP A 156 -7.20 5.94 4.29
N GLN A 157 -6.02 5.69 4.88
CA GLN A 157 -5.17 6.74 5.43
C GLN A 157 -4.70 7.72 4.35
N ALA A 158 -4.38 7.23 3.15
CA ALA A 158 -4.02 8.07 2.01
C ALA A 158 -5.20 8.97 1.57
N GLN A 159 -6.40 8.39 1.43
CA GLN A 159 -7.60 9.13 1.05
C GLN A 159 -7.96 10.18 2.11
N GLU A 160 -7.95 9.81 3.39
CA GLU A 160 -8.21 10.76 4.47
C GLU A 160 -7.20 11.92 4.44
N LYS A 161 -5.90 11.63 4.28
CA LYS A 161 -4.86 12.66 4.20
C LYS A 161 -5.11 13.62 3.04
N GLN A 162 -5.46 13.10 1.86
CA GLN A 162 -5.77 13.89 0.67
C GLN A 162 -7.00 14.79 0.90
N LEU A 163 -8.07 14.24 1.46
CA LEU A 163 -9.32 14.96 1.72
C LEU A 163 -9.16 16.03 2.78
N LEU A 164 -8.45 15.75 3.88
CA LEU A 164 -8.16 16.72 4.94
C LEU A 164 -7.29 17.86 4.42
N THR A 165 -6.29 17.56 3.59
CA THR A 165 -5.46 18.58 2.94
C THR A 165 -6.32 19.47 2.04
N ALA A 166 -7.14 18.86 1.18
CA ALA A 166 -8.03 19.57 0.27
C ALA A 166 -9.08 20.42 1.01
N PHE A 167 -9.60 19.93 2.14
CA PHE A 167 -10.49 20.65 3.03
C PHE A 167 -9.81 21.88 3.62
N LEU A 168 -8.64 21.71 4.26
CA LEU A 168 -7.91 22.81 4.91
C LEU A 168 -7.47 23.89 3.92
N ASP A 169 -7.18 23.52 2.66
CA ASP A 169 -6.89 24.49 1.61
C ASP A 169 -8.11 25.34 1.24
N ARG A 170 -9.30 24.76 1.24
CA ARG A 170 -10.56 25.44 0.91
C ARG A 170 -11.20 26.15 2.09
N ALA A 171 -10.91 25.71 3.30
CA ALA A 171 -11.36 26.34 4.54
C ALA A 171 -10.61 27.65 4.88
N LYS A 172 -9.82 28.19 3.93
CA LYS A 172 -9.09 29.46 4.10
C LYS A 172 -10.00 30.65 3.77
N GLY A 173 -10.15 31.57 4.72
CA GLY A 173 -10.89 32.82 4.52
C GLY A 173 -12.39 32.71 4.84
N LYS A 174 -13.16 33.73 4.43
CA LYS A 174 -14.56 33.91 4.89
C LYS A 174 -15.56 32.92 4.26
N GLY A 175 -15.32 32.43 3.05
CA GLY A 175 -16.31 31.62 2.32
C GLY A 175 -16.69 30.28 2.96
N PHE A 176 -15.82 29.68 3.78
CA PHE A 176 -16.16 28.43 4.48
C PHE A 176 -17.12 28.66 5.64
N VAL A 177 -16.91 29.74 6.39
CA VAL A 177 -17.74 30.03 7.57
C VAL A 177 -19.14 30.52 7.20
N ASP A 178 -19.34 30.99 5.97
CA ASP A 178 -20.66 31.35 5.42
C ASP A 178 -21.62 30.16 5.34
N TYR A 179 -21.13 28.91 5.45
CA TYR A 179 -21.97 27.71 5.50
C TYR A 179 -22.45 27.34 6.90
N PHE A 180 -22.15 28.15 7.93
CA PHE A 180 -22.47 27.89 9.34
C PHE A 180 -23.09 29.11 10.01
N VAL A 181 -24.11 28.88 10.83
CA VAL A 181 -24.61 29.89 11.79
C VAL A 181 -23.68 29.97 12.99
N ASP A 182 -23.26 28.80 13.49
CA ASP A 182 -22.38 28.61 14.63
C ASP A 182 -20.93 28.50 14.17
N TYR A 183 -20.17 29.59 14.32
CA TYR A 183 -18.75 29.64 13.97
C TYR A 183 -17.91 28.65 14.78
N ASP A 184 -18.31 28.30 16.00
CA ASP A 184 -17.56 27.34 16.82
C ASP A 184 -17.62 25.94 16.19
N ARG A 185 -18.71 25.61 15.47
CA ARG A 185 -18.78 24.36 14.68
C ARG A 185 -17.85 24.36 13.48
N ALA A 186 -17.75 25.50 12.78
CA ALA A 186 -16.82 25.63 11.66
C ALA A 186 -15.36 25.49 12.16
N ASP A 187 -15.03 26.17 13.25
CA ASP A 187 -13.71 26.10 13.89
C ASP A 187 -13.38 24.67 14.37
N ALA A 188 -14.34 24.00 15.01
CA ALA A 188 -14.18 22.61 15.45
C ALA A 188 -13.84 21.65 14.29
N GLN A 189 -14.42 21.84 13.09
CA GLN A 189 -14.07 21.02 11.92
C GLN A 189 -12.63 21.29 11.45
N VAL A 190 -12.19 22.55 11.47
CA VAL A 190 -10.81 22.92 11.11
C VAL A 190 -9.81 22.33 12.09
N GLU A 191 -10.08 22.41 13.39
CA GLU A 191 -9.20 21.87 14.42
C GLU A 191 -9.17 20.33 14.44
N ASP A 192 -10.32 19.66 14.23
CA ASP A 192 -10.36 18.21 14.01
C ASP A 192 -9.50 17.80 12.81
N ALA A 193 -9.69 18.48 11.68
CA ALA A 193 -8.96 18.19 10.45
C ALA A 193 -7.44 18.35 10.62
N ARG A 194 -6.98 19.44 11.28
CA ARG A 194 -5.56 19.65 11.61
C ARG A 194 -5.02 18.54 12.50
N THR A 195 -5.78 18.17 13.52
CA THR A 195 -5.40 17.13 14.48
C THR A 195 -5.25 15.78 13.78
N ARG A 196 -6.23 15.38 12.96
CA ARG A 196 -6.18 14.12 12.20
C ARG A 196 -5.08 14.12 11.15
N LEU A 197 -4.88 15.24 10.44
CA LEU A 197 -3.80 15.36 9.47
C LEU A 197 -2.42 15.27 10.12
N SER A 198 -2.23 15.85 11.31
CA SER A 198 -0.99 15.72 12.07
C SER A 198 -0.70 14.27 12.49
N ARG A 199 -1.73 13.48 12.83
CA ARG A 199 -1.55 12.04 13.13
C ARG A 199 -1.15 11.26 11.88
N LEU A 200 -1.61 11.68 10.70
CA LEU A 200 -1.27 11.07 9.40
C LEU A 200 0.09 11.54 8.84
N ALA A 201 0.74 12.53 9.47
CA ALA A 201 2.03 13.05 9.01
C ALA A 201 3.15 12.00 9.09
N GLY A 202 3.09 11.10 10.08
CA GLY A 202 4.06 10.01 10.27
C GLY A 202 3.77 8.77 9.40
N VAL A 203 2.69 8.77 8.63
CA VAL A 203 2.35 7.65 7.74
C VAL A 203 3.13 7.82 6.44
N ASP A 204 4.06 6.89 6.21
CA ASP A 204 4.78 6.81 4.95
C ASP A 204 3.88 6.20 3.88
N LEU A 205 3.36 7.07 3.00
CA LEU A 205 2.50 6.66 1.90
C LEU A 205 3.29 6.18 0.68
N SER A 206 4.61 6.36 0.64
CA SER A 206 5.45 5.84 -0.46
C SER A 206 5.44 4.30 -0.49
N VAL A 207 5.14 3.68 0.65
CA VAL A 207 4.90 2.25 0.77
C VAL A 207 3.76 1.74 -0.12
N LEU A 208 2.81 2.61 -0.53
CA LEU A 208 1.76 2.23 -1.48
C LEU A 208 2.26 2.05 -2.92
N ASP A 209 3.45 2.55 -3.26
CA ASP A 209 4.06 2.36 -4.58
C ASP A 209 4.54 0.92 -4.75
N GLU A 210 5.13 0.34 -3.70
CA GLU A 210 5.59 -1.06 -3.65
C GLU A 210 5.15 -1.75 -2.33
N PRO A 211 3.84 -1.99 -2.14
CA PRO A 211 3.29 -2.46 -0.86
C PRO A 211 3.51 -3.94 -0.61
N VAL A 212 4.04 -4.67 -1.60
CA VAL A 212 4.26 -6.11 -1.54
C VAL A 212 5.73 -6.39 -1.82
N THR A 213 6.35 -7.18 -0.94
CA THR A 213 7.67 -7.75 -1.16
C THR A 213 7.58 -9.27 -1.29
N MET A 214 8.50 -9.85 -2.04
CA MET A 214 8.62 -11.31 -2.20
C MET A 214 10.04 -11.75 -1.85
N THR A 215 10.13 -12.77 -1.00
CA THR A 215 11.36 -13.54 -0.80
C THR A 215 11.18 -14.91 -1.41
N ALA A 216 12.13 -15.36 -2.22
CA ALA A 216 12.09 -16.66 -2.87
C ALA A 216 13.26 -17.52 -2.39
N MET A 217 12.97 -18.73 -1.91
CA MET A 217 13.98 -19.70 -1.48
C MET A 217 13.83 -20.97 -2.29
N ALA A 218 14.91 -21.50 -2.85
CA ALA A 218 14.84 -22.79 -3.51
C ALA A 218 14.85 -23.94 -2.48
N SER A 219 14.17 -25.03 -2.84
CA SER A 219 14.08 -26.26 -2.06
C SER A 219 14.14 -27.47 -3.00
N ASN A 220 14.25 -28.68 -2.44
CA ASN A 220 14.23 -29.93 -3.22
C ASN A 220 12.89 -30.20 -3.95
N ALA A 221 11.80 -29.50 -3.56
CA ALA A 221 10.47 -29.67 -4.13
C ALA A 221 10.05 -28.50 -5.05
N GLY A 222 10.84 -27.43 -5.14
CA GLY A 222 10.44 -26.21 -5.84
C GLY A 222 10.95 -24.94 -5.16
N TRP A 223 10.49 -23.80 -5.66
CA TRP A 223 10.62 -22.50 -5.03
C TRP A 223 9.56 -22.29 -3.96
N MET A 224 10.01 -21.91 -2.77
CA MET A 224 9.16 -21.40 -1.70
C MET A 224 9.14 -19.88 -1.78
N LEU A 225 8.00 -19.33 -2.17
CA LEU A 225 7.77 -17.90 -2.27
C LEU A 225 7.07 -17.44 -0.99
N HIS A 226 7.66 -16.46 -0.32
CA HIS A 226 7.08 -15.78 0.84
C HIS A 226 6.74 -14.35 0.48
N PHE A 227 5.49 -13.95 0.68
CA PHE A 227 5.01 -12.60 0.39
C PHE A 227 4.76 -11.84 1.69
N GLN A 228 5.23 -10.59 1.74
CA GLN A 228 4.93 -9.70 2.84
C GLN A 228 4.26 -8.44 2.30
N VAL A 229 3.08 -8.14 2.81
CA VAL A 229 2.33 -6.93 2.50
C VAL A 229 2.55 -5.92 3.63
N ALA A 230 2.73 -4.66 3.27
CA ALA A 230 3.02 -3.60 4.24
C ALA A 230 1.81 -3.19 5.10
N GLU A 231 0.64 -3.73 4.82
CA GLU A 231 -0.58 -3.53 5.59
C GLU A 231 -1.30 -4.86 5.86
N PRO A 232 -2.18 -4.91 6.88
CA PRO A 232 -3.02 -6.08 7.13
C PRO A 232 -3.95 -6.36 5.94
N THR A 233 -4.03 -7.63 5.53
CA THR A 233 -4.87 -8.08 4.41
C THR A 233 -5.92 -9.10 4.85
N THR A 234 -7.05 -9.17 4.15
CA THR A 234 -8.10 -10.19 4.36
C THR A 234 -7.96 -11.37 3.40
N ALA A 235 -7.39 -11.13 2.22
CA ALA A 235 -7.07 -12.15 1.24
C ALA A 235 -5.84 -11.78 0.41
N LEU A 236 -5.09 -12.79 -0.03
CA LEU A 236 -3.91 -12.63 -0.88
C LEU A 236 -4.02 -13.59 -2.07
N TYR A 237 -3.60 -13.14 -3.25
CA TYR A 237 -3.67 -13.91 -4.48
C TYR A 237 -2.40 -13.73 -5.29
N TYR A 238 -1.93 -14.81 -5.92
CA TYR A 238 -0.78 -14.79 -6.81
C TYR A 238 -1.10 -15.36 -8.18
N ARG A 239 -0.26 -15.02 -9.15
CA ARG A 239 -0.25 -15.59 -10.49
C ARG A 239 1.14 -15.52 -11.08
N LEU A 240 1.61 -16.58 -11.72
CA LEU A 240 2.87 -16.57 -12.49
C LEU A 240 2.65 -15.92 -13.86
N ARG A 241 3.69 -15.34 -14.46
CA ARG A 241 3.56 -14.61 -15.74
C ARG A 241 2.90 -15.39 -16.87
N ASP A 242 3.16 -16.70 -16.91
CA ASP A 242 2.68 -17.65 -17.91
C ASP A 242 1.26 -18.20 -17.62
N GLU A 243 0.66 -17.84 -16.49
CA GLU A 243 -0.70 -18.23 -16.10
C GLU A 243 -1.71 -17.11 -16.42
N THR A 244 -3.00 -17.46 -16.53
CA THR A 244 -4.09 -16.48 -16.72
C THR A 244 -4.80 -16.12 -15.43
N ASP A 245 -5.03 -17.10 -14.57
CA ASP A 245 -5.89 -16.96 -13.41
C ASP A 245 -5.11 -16.75 -12.11
N PHE A 246 -5.67 -15.92 -11.24
CA PHE A 246 -5.12 -15.71 -9.90
C PHE A 246 -5.56 -16.83 -8.96
N THR A 247 -4.61 -17.39 -8.24
CA THR A 247 -4.84 -18.39 -7.21
C THR A 247 -4.79 -17.72 -5.83
N LYS A 248 -5.75 -18.03 -4.97
CA LYS A 248 -5.77 -17.54 -3.58
C LYS A 248 -4.67 -18.23 -2.76
N ILE A 249 -3.97 -17.47 -1.93
CA ILE A 249 -2.94 -17.95 -1.01
C ILE A 249 -3.57 -18.18 0.36
N GLU A 250 -3.34 -19.36 0.93
CA GLU A 250 -3.64 -19.64 2.33
C GLU A 250 -2.41 -19.28 3.18
N GLY A 251 -2.43 -18.12 3.83
CA GLY A 251 -1.28 -17.54 4.54
C GLY A 251 -0.42 -16.64 3.65
N SER A 252 0.91 -16.69 3.82
CA SER A 252 1.88 -15.85 3.10
C SER A 252 2.87 -16.64 2.23
N MET A 253 2.72 -17.97 2.16
CA MET A 253 3.70 -18.86 1.54
C MET A 253 3.09 -19.68 0.42
N VAL A 254 3.81 -19.80 -0.69
CA VAL A 254 3.43 -20.61 -1.86
C VAL A 254 4.61 -21.48 -2.29
N SER A 255 4.33 -22.73 -2.64
CA SER A 255 5.30 -23.63 -3.27
C SER A 255 5.05 -23.69 -4.78
N VAL A 256 6.08 -23.37 -5.56
CA VAL A 256 6.07 -23.36 -7.03
C VAL A 256 7.11 -24.37 -7.54
N PRO A 257 6.73 -25.38 -8.36
CA PRO A 257 7.70 -26.31 -8.92
C PRO A 257 8.80 -25.59 -9.70
N LEU A 258 10.05 -26.09 -9.65
CA LEU A 258 11.21 -25.48 -10.32
C LEU A 258 10.95 -25.19 -11.81
N GLN A 259 10.29 -26.11 -12.52
CA GLN A 259 10.00 -25.99 -13.94
C GLN A 259 8.98 -24.88 -14.25
N ARG A 260 8.20 -24.47 -13.25
CA ARG A 260 7.16 -23.44 -13.38
C ARG A 260 7.65 -22.06 -12.93
N MET A 261 8.85 -21.94 -12.38
CA MET A 261 9.29 -20.64 -11.85
C MET A 261 9.40 -19.61 -12.97
N SER A 262 8.71 -18.50 -12.79
CA SER A 262 8.72 -17.37 -13.70
C SER A 262 9.58 -16.24 -13.18
N THR A 263 10.15 -15.44 -14.08
CA THR A 263 10.88 -14.21 -13.74
C THR A 263 9.96 -13.16 -13.13
N ALA A 264 8.64 -13.27 -13.32
CA ALA A 264 7.67 -12.33 -12.76
C ALA A 264 6.51 -13.07 -12.09
N VAL A 265 6.20 -12.63 -10.87
CA VAL A 265 5.08 -13.09 -10.05
C VAL A 265 4.16 -11.89 -9.82
N TYR A 266 2.89 -12.02 -10.14
CA TYR A 266 1.90 -10.98 -9.91
C TYR A 266 1.16 -11.23 -8.61
N ILE A 267 1.06 -10.22 -7.75
CA ILE A 267 0.33 -10.28 -6.49
C ILE A 267 -0.80 -9.27 -6.47
N LYS A 268 -1.98 -9.71 -6.03
CA LYS A 268 -3.06 -8.81 -5.62
C LYS A 268 -3.54 -9.20 -4.23
N TYR A 269 -4.04 -8.25 -3.47
CA TYR A 269 -4.57 -8.50 -2.14
C TYR A 269 -5.85 -7.71 -1.91
N GLU A 270 -6.64 -8.18 -0.95
CA GLU A 270 -7.78 -7.45 -0.41
C GLU A 270 -7.34 -6.82 0.91
N ASP A 271 -7.47 -5.50 1.01
CA ASP A 271 -7.16 -4.77 2.25
C ASP A 271 -8.31 -4.91 3.27
N LYS A 272 -8.13 -4.36 4.47
CA LYS A 272 -9.15 -4.39 5.54
C LYS A 272 -10.48 -3.70 5.18
N SER A 273 -10.48 -2.83 4.17
CA SER A 273 -11.68 -2.16 3.67
C SER A 273 -12.47 -3.03 2.67
N GLY A 274 -11.92 -4.17 2.25
CA GLY A 274 -12.45 -5.01 1.18
C GLY A 274 -12.03 -4.57 -0.22
N ALA A 275 -11.15 -3.56 -0.32
CA ALA A 275 -10.69 -3.07 -1.61
C ALA A 275 -9.57 -3.95 -2.16
N MET A 276 -9.69 -4.32 -3.44
CA MET A 276 -8.66 -5.06 -4.15
C MET A 276 -7.52 -4.13 -4.59
N ARG A 277 -6.29 -4.47 -4.20
CA ARG A 277 -5.04 -3.77 -4.53
C ARG A 277 -4.20 -4.61 -5.50
N GLY A 278 -3.51 -3.94 -6.42
CA GLY A 278 -2.69 -4.56 -7.45
C GLY A 278 -3.42 -4.82 -8.77
N PRO A 279 -2.88 -5.66 -9.66
CA PRO A 279 -1.73 -6.55 -9.42
C PRO A 279 -0.39 -5.79 -9.38
N PHE A 280 0.46 -6.16 -8.43
CA PHE A 280 1.86 -5.74 -8.31
C PHE A 280 2.74 -6.77 -8.99
N GLU A 281 3.68 -6.32 -9.83
CA GLU A 281 4.65 -7.18 -10.50
C GLU A 281 5.90 -7.31 -9.64
N LEU A 282 6.22 -8.53 -9.22
CA LEU A 282 7.40 -8.85 -8.43
C LEU A 282 8.36 -9.65 -9.30
N ILE A 283 9.53 -9.07 -9.59
CA ILE A 283 10.54 -9.72 -10.41
C ILE A 283 11.40 -10.61 -9.51
N HIS A 284 11.50 -11.88 -9.88
CA HIS A 284 12.43 -12.81 -9.29
C HIS A 284 13.57 -13.06 -10.27
N GLU A 285 14.80 -13.03 -9.77
CA GLU A 285 15.96 -13.52 -10.50
C GLU A 285 16.39 -14.89 -9.93
N PRO A 286 16.01 -16.01 -10.59
CA PRO A 286 16.36 -17.36 -10.13
C PRO A 286 17.86 -17.58 -9.93
N ARG A 287 18.69 -16.88 -10.71
CA ARG A 287 20.15 -17.04 -10.69
C ARG A 287 20.76 -16.61 -9.35
N SER A 288 20.26 -15.54 -8.72
CA SER A 288 20.83 -15.06 -7.45
C SER A 288 20.54 -16.05 -6.31
N ALA A 289 19.30 -16.52 -6.19
CA ALA A 289 18.93 -17.46 -5.13
C ALA A 289 19.51 -18.88 -5.34
N LEU A 290 19.56 -19.40 -6.57
CA LEU A 290 20.29 -20.64 -6.85
C LEU A 290 21.80 -20.47 -6.61
N GLY A 291 22.35 -19.30 -6.93
CA GLY A 291 23.75 -18.96 -6.71
C GLY A 291 24.13 -18.92 -5.23
N GLU A 292 23.31 -18.27 -4.40
CA GLU A 292 23.49 -18.23 -2.94
C GLU A 292 23.45 -19.63 -2.31
N MET A 293 22.49 -20.47 -2.72
CA MET A 293 22.41 -21.84 -2.24
C MET A 293 23.62 -22.68 -2.65
N ALA A 294 24.04 -22.56 -3.91
CA ALA A 294 25.22 -23.26 -4.44
C ALA A 294 26.49 -22.83 -3.71
N LYS A 295 26.69 -21.53 -3.52
CA LYS A 295 27.80 -20.96 -2.72
C LYS A 295 27.83 -21.56 -1.32
N LYS A 296 26.69 -21.53 -0.60
CA LYS A 296 26.59 -22.07 0.76
C LYS A 296 26.91 -23.57 0.81
N ALA A 297 26.42 -24.36 -0.15
CA ALA A 297 26.72 -25.79 -0.23
C ALA A 297 28.22 -26.04 -0.45
N LEU A 298 28.86 -25.28 -1.33
CA LEU A 298 30.30 -25.37 -1.59
C LEU A 298 31.12 -24.96 -0.36
N GLU A 299 30.73 -23.91 0.36
CA GLU A 299 31.41 -23.47 1.59
C GLU A 299 31.29 -24.46 2.74
N MET A 300 30.21 -25.25 2.78
CA MET A 300 30.03 -26.32 3.78
C MET A 300 30.89 -27.56 3.50
N MET A 301 31.30 -27.79 2.26
CA MET A 301 32.01 -29.01 1.83
C MET A 301 33.31 -28.68 1.08
N PRO A 302 34.24 -27.90 1.68
CA PRO A 302 35.43 -27.42 1.01
C PRO A 302 36.36 -28.54 0.54
N THR A 303 36.38 -29.67 1.25
CA THR A 303 37.24 -30.83 0.91
C THR A 303 36.67 -31.71 -0.20
N ALA A 304 35.46 -31.43 -0.69
CA ALA A 304 34.78 -32.24 -1.71
C ALA A 304 34.70 -31.54 -3.08
N TRP A 305 35.31 -30.35 -3.23
CA TRP A 305 35.23 -29.59 -4.47
C TRP A 305 35.78 -30.35 -5.67
N VAL A 306 36.92 -31.01 -5.49
CA VAL A 306 37.58 -31.81 -6.52
C VAL A 306 38.02 -33.15 -5.98
N SER A 307 38.16 -34.13 -6.87
CA SER A 307 38.70 -35.44 -6.54
C SER A 307 39.84 -35.79 -7.49
N LEU A 308 40.94 -36.29 -6.95
CA LEU A 308 42.11 -36.76 -7.69
C LEU A 308 42.09 -38.28 -7.78
N ARG A 309 42.40 -38.83 -8.95
CA ARG A 309 42.39 -40.29 -9.17
C ARG A 309 43.46 -40.73 -10.14
N ASP A 310 44.24 -41.72 -9.74
CA ASP A 310 45.11 -42.46 -10.66
C ASP A 310 44.30 -43.44 -11.51
N TYR A 311 44.42 -43.33 -12.84
CA TYR A 311 43.70 -44.18 -13.79
C TYR A 311 44.51 -44.33 -15.09
N ASP A 312 44.74 -45.58 -15.53
CA ASP A 312 45.42 -45.90 -16.80
C ASP A 312 46.76 -45.17 -17.01
N GLY A 313 47.59 -45.10 -15.96
CA GLY A 313 48.89 -44.42 -16.00
C GLY A 313 48.80 -42.89 -16.03
N LYS A 314 47.62 -42.31 -15.80
CA LYS A 314 47.34 -40.88 -15.78
C LYS A 314 46.77 -40.46 -14.44
N LEU A 315 46.97 -39.19 -14.08
CA LEU A 315 46.27 -38.56 -12.96
C LEU A 315 45.08 -37.78 -13.51
N LEU A 316 43.89 -38.02 -12.96
CA LEU A 316 42.67 -37.30 -13.33
C LEU A 316 42.23 -36.39 -12.19
N ILE A 317 41.78 -35.19 -12.53
CA ILE A 317 41.00 -34.31 -11.64
C ILE A 317 39.54 -34.32 -12.07
N TYR A 318 38.64 -34.57 -11.13
CA TYR A 318 37.19 -34.53 -11.35
C TYR A 318 36.60 -33.23 -10.81
N TRP A 319 35.87 -32.53 -11.67
CA TRP A 319 35.17 -31.27 -11.37
C TRP A 319 33.68 -31.46 -11.09
N THR A 320 33.21 -32.71 -11.01
CA THR A 320 31.79 -33.10 -10.93
C THR A 320 31.02 -32.30 -9.88
N MET A 321 31.57 -32.13 -8.67
CA MET A 321 30.92 -31.37 -7.59
C MET A 321 30.74 -29.90 -7.95
N LEU A 322 31.75 -29.26 -8.56
CA LEU A 322 31.66 -27.87 -8.97
C LEU A 322 30.67 -27.67 -10.12
N ILE A 323 30.57 -28.64 -11.05
CA ILE A 323 29.57 -28.61 -12.12
C ILE A 323 28.14 -28.72 -11.56
N THR A 324 27.93 -29.58 -10.55
CA THR A 324 26.66 -29.69 -9.84
C THR A 324 26.22 -28.37 -9.19
N TYR A 325 27.16 -27.54 -8.75
CA TYR A 325 26.88 -26.24 -8.10
C TYR A 325 27.27 -25.02 -8.96
N ARG A 326 27.35 -25.19 -10.29
CA ARG A 326 27.84 -24.15 -11.21
C ARG A 326 27.05 -22.85 -11.20
N CYS A 327 25.77 -22.89 -10.81
CA CYS A 327 24.94 -21.69 -10.71
C CYS A 327 25.44 -20.67 -9.67
N GLY A 328 26.26 -21.10 -8.71
CA GLY A 328 26.94 -20.22 -7.76
C GLY A 328 28.34 -19.79 -8.17
N LEU A 329 28.85 -20.24 -9.31
CA LEU A 329 30.23 -20.02 -9.74
C LEU A 329 30.27 -19.11 -10.96
N GLU A 330 31.23 -18.19 -10.96
CA GLU A 330 31.65 -17.44 -12.14
C GLU A 330 32.81 -18.17 -12.81
N THR A 331 33.82 -18.55 -12.02
CA THR A 331 34.96 -19.34 -12.50
C THR A 331 35.60 -20.10 -11.34
N VAL A 332 36.43 -21.08 -11.66
CA VAL A 332 37.24 -21.83 -10.70
C VAL A 332 38.69 -21.61 -11.05
N GLU A 333 39.47 -21.11 -10.10
CA GLU A 333 40.91 -20.97 -10.27
C GLU A 333 41.62 -22.16 -9.62
N TYR A 334 42.62 -22.72 -10.28
CA TYR A 334 43.40 -23.81 -9.73
C TYR A 334 44.91 -23.66 -10.02
N GLY A 335 45.73 -24.35 -9.23
CA GLY A 335 47.18 -24.38 -9.40
C GLY A 335 47.73 -25.79 -9.12
N LEU A 336 48.71 -26.21 -9.91
CA LEU A 336 49.36 -27.52 -9.79
C LEU A 336 50.68 -27.39 -9.03
N ASP A 337 50.84 -28.11 -7.92
CA ASP A 337 52.02 -28.03 -7.05
C ASP A 337 52.40 -26.61 -6.56
N THR A 338 51.44 -25.67 -6.62
CA THR A 338 51.53 -24.29 -6.11
C THR A 338 50.30 -23.94 -5.27
N MET A 339 50.48 -23.13 -4.24
CA MET A 339 49.37 -22.58 -3.43
C MET A 339 48.78 -21.30 -4.01
N THR A 340 49.33 -20.80 -5.11
CA THR A 340 48.83 -19.64 -5.84
C THR A 340 48.23 -20.13 -7.16
N PRO A 341 46.89 -20.21 -7.26
CA PRO A 341 46.22 -20.58 -8.50
C PRO A 341 46.63 -19.67 -9.67
N ASP A 342 47.01 -20.28 -10.78
CA ASP A 342 47.51 -19.63 -12.00
C ASP A 342 46.81 -20.11 -13.28
N ALA A 343 45.88 -21.06 -13.15
CA ALA A 343 45.01 -21.55 -14.20
C ALA A 343 43.53 -21.38 -13.83
N SER A 344 42.66 -21.35 -14.85
CA SER A 344 41.21 -21.25 -14.68
C SER A 344 40.49 -22.44 -15.30
N TYR A 345 39.41 -22.85 -14.66
CA TYR A 345 38.46 -23.84 -15.11
C TYR A 345 37.07 -23.20 -15.19
N ASP A 346 36.40 -23.41 -16.31
CA ASP A 346 35.02 -22.97 -16.54
C ASP A 346 34.06 -24.11 -16.23
N PRO A 347 33.21 -24.00 -15.18
CA PRO A 347 32.23 -25.03 -14.83
C PRO A 347 31.03 -25.09 -15.81
N GLY A 348 30.96 -24.17 -16.78
CA GLY A 348 29.90 -24.07 -17.78
C GLY A 348 28.72 -23.22 -17.34
N GLU A 349 27.82 -22.91 -18.29
CA GLU A 349 26.64 -22.10 -18.03
C GLU A 349 25.66 -22.78 -17.06
N CYS A 350 25.10 -21.97 -16.15
CA CYS A 350 23.99 -22.40 -15.30
C CYS A 350 22.72 -22.64 -16.13
N ASP A 351 22.11 -23.81 -15.98
CA ASP A 351 20.75 -24.08 -16.43
C ASP A 351 19.81 -24.02 -15.21
N PRO A 352 19.01 -22.96 -15.02
CA PRO A 352 18.09 -22.86 -13.89
C PRO A 352 17.01 -23.96 -13.86
N LYS A 353 16.74 -24.63 -14.99
CA LYS A 353 15.74 -25.72 -15.06
C LYS A 353 16.30 -27.05 -14.55
N ASN A 354 17.60 -27.29 -14.78
CA ASN A 354 18.32 -28.49 -14.34
C ASN A 354 19.65 -28.11 -13.66
N PRO A 355 19.60 -27.39 -12.52
CA PRO A 355 20.78 -26.73 -11.95
C PRO A 355 21.86 -27.70 -11.47
N TYR A 356 21.48 -28.94 -11.13
CA TYR A 356 22.37 -29.98 -10.60
C TYR A 356 22.81 -31.02 -11.63
N GLU A 357 22.29 -30.94 -12.86
CA GLU A 357 22.58 -31.92 -13.89
C GLU A 357 24.04 -31.79 -14.33
N VAL A 358 24.77 -32.91 -14.34
CA VAL A 358 26.15 -33.01 -14.85
C VAL A 358 26.09 -33.65 -16.22
N THR A 359 25.72 -32.87 -17.22
CA THR A 359 25.68 -33.28 -18.63
C THR A 359 26.51 -32.32 -19.49
N GLY A 360 27.06 -32.82 -20.59
CA GLY A 360 27.92 -32.06 -21.49
C GLY A 360 29.17 -32.82 -21.93
N ASP A 361 30.16 -32.06 -22.41
CA ASP A 361 31.44 -32.57 -22.86
C ASP A 361 32.17 -33.33 -21.73
N PRO A 362 32.51 -34.63 -21.91
CA PRO A 362 33.24 -35.41 -20.91
C PRO A 362 34.55 -34.75 -20.45
N THR A 363 35.18 -33.95 -21.31
CA THR A 363 36.44 -33.24 -21.00
C THR A 363 36.28 -32.09 -20.01
N ARG A 364 35.03 -31.66 -19.74
CA ARG A 364 34.73 -30.71 -18.65
C ARG A 364 34.57 -31.42 -17.31
N ILE A 365 34.02 -32.63 -17.32
CA ILE A 365 33.77 -33.41 -16.09
C ILE A 365 35.08 -33.81 -15.42
N TYR A 366 36.09 -34.17 -16.21
CA TYR A 366 37.43 -34.47 -15.72
C TYR A 366 38.51 -34.03 -16.71
N GLN A 367 39.69 -33.72 -16.18
CA GLN A 367 40.87 -33.37 -16.97
C GLN A 367 42.07 -34.21 -16.57
N GLU A 368 42.98 -34.46 -17.52
CA GLU A 368 44.25 -35.12 -17.27
C GLU A 368 45.25 -34.12 -16.69
N LEU A 369 45.91 -34.50 -15.59
CA LEU A 369 46.99 -33.77 -14.97
C LEU A 369 48.33 -34.50 -15.16
N PRO A 370 49.47 -33.80 -15.08
CA PRO A 370 50.78 -34.44 -15.03
C PRO A 370 50.85 -35.47 -13.89
N LEU A 371 51.30 -36.69 -14.18
CA LEU A 371 51.41 -37.77 -13.19
C LEU A 371 52.35 -37.44 -12.02
N THR A 372 53.21 -36.42 -12.16
CA THR A 372 54.11 -35.94 -11.10
C THR A 372 53.45 -35.00 -10.11
N THR A 373 52.21 -34.55 -10.38
CA THR A 373 51.47 -33.63 -9.50
C THR A 373 51.26 -34.28 -8.13
N LYS A 374 51.62 -33.54 -7.07
CA LYS A 374 51.47 -33.96 -5.68
C LYS A 374 50.21 -33.41 -5.06
N PHE A 375 49.84 -32.17 -5.42
CA PHE A 375 48.63 -31.53 -4.92
C PHE A 375 48.07 -30.52 -5.91
N VAL A 376 46.80 -30.18 -5.71
CA VAL A 376 46.10 -29.10 -6.43
C VAL A 376 45.60 -28.08 -5.42
N SER A 377 45.82 -26.80 -5.70
CA SER A 377 45.14 -25.72 -4.98
C SER A 377 43.94 -25.22 -5.79
N VAL A 378 42.83 -24.90 -5.13
CA VAL A 378 41.59 -24.43 -5.78
C VAL A 378 41.04 -23.22 -5.03
N ARG A 379 40.63 -22.20 -5.79
CA ARG A 379 39.86 -21.04 -5.31
C ARG A 379 38.62 -20.89 -6.17
N LEU A 380 37.48 -20.75 -5.52
CA LEU A 380 36.20 -20.51 -6.20
C LEU A 380 35.98 -19.00 -6.33
N VAL A 381 35.57 -18.55 -7.51
CA VAL A 381 35.04 -17.21 -7.74
C VAL A 381 33.53 -17.37 -7.92
N TYR A 382 32.77 -16.76 -7.03
CA TYR A 382 31.32 -16.90 -6.99
C TYR A 382 30.65 -15.92 -7.96
N SER A 383 29.43 -16.24 -8.37
CA SER A 383 28.63 -15.40 -9.29
C SER A 383 28.24 -14.03 -8.70
N ASP A 384 28.40 -13.84 -7.40
CA ASP A 384 28.26 -12.55 -6.71
C ASP A 384 29.56 -11.71 -6.70
N GLY A 385 30.62 -12.19 -7.36
CA GLY A 385 31.93 -11.54 -7.45
C GLY A 385 32.86 -11.76 -6.25
N THR A 386 32.39 -12.45 -5.19
CA THR A 386 33.25 -12.81 -4.06
C THR A 386 34.09 -14.05 -4.36
N SER A 387 35.11 -14.33 -3.54
CA SER A 387 35.96 -15.51 -3.72
C SER A 387 36.16 -16.29 -2.43
N SER A 388 36.30 -17.60 -2.56
CA SER A 388 36.63 -18.48 -1.43
C SER A 388 38.07 -18.31 -0.97
N LYS A 389 38.38 -18.85 0.21
CA LYS A 389 39.77 -19.16 0.55
C LYS A 389 40.31 -20.25 -0.38
N VAL A 390 41.61 -20.23 -0.62
CA VAL A 390 42.31 -21.30 -1.36
C VAL A 390 42.25 -22.59 -0.54
N GLN A 391 41.76 -23.66 -1.14
CA GLN A 391 41.75 -25.01 -0.59
C GLN A 391 42.81 -25.87 -1.26
N ARG A 392 43.39 -26.81 -0.51
CA ARG A 392 44.45 -27.71 -0.98
C ARG A 392 43.93 -29.14 -0.99
N PHE A 393 44.12 -29.83 -2.10
CA PHE A 393 43.71 -31.21 -2.33
C PHE A 393 44.98 -32.02 -2.60
N GLU A 394 45.29 -32.94 -1.69
CA GLU A 394 46.39 -33.87 -1.87
C GLU A 394 45.97 -34.99 -2.82
N ARG A 395 46.93 -35.50 -3.59
CA ARG A 395 46.75 -36.70 -4.41
C ARG A 395 46.48 -37.95 -3.57
#